data_AF-A0A7Y2TT61-F1
#
_entry.id   AF-A0A7Y2TT61-F1
#
_cell.length_a   1.000
_cell.length_b   1.000
_cell.length_c   1.000
_cell.angle_alpha   90.00
_cell.angle_beta   90.00
_cell.angle_gamma   90.00
#
_symmetry.space_group_name_H-M   'P 1'
#
loop_
_entity.id
_entity.type
_entity.pdbx_description
1 polymer ?
#
loop_
_entity_poly.entity_id
_entity_poly.type
_entity_poly.pdbx_seq_one_letter_code
_entity_poly.pdbx_strand_id
1 'polypeptide(L)'
;LGEAPFWGRFWEHPELNAPERALLLHSRRSLRESLAAYGEKPATFSLIHADLTLDNILFDGDRLAVIDFDDCAYGWHQYDLTALLIECVLHPDFGDLQEALLEGYSRCRSLAWQDIELLSDFLLVRGMAIIGWFYQRPEQDDFEYFRNVKNWVLDACASR
;
A
#
# COMPACT_ATOMS: atom_id res chain seq x y z
N LEU A 1 8.40 6.80 0.47
CA LEU A 1 9.05 7.03 1.79
C LEU A 1 10.26 7.98 1.79
N GLY A 2 10.66 8.57 0.64
CA GLY A 2 11.70 9.63 0.58
C GLY A 2 11.25 10.96 1.20
N GLU A 3 12.02 12.03 1.03
CA GLU A 3 11.64 13.38 1.49
C GLU A 3 10.51 14.00 0.67
N ALA A 4 10.37 13.57 -0.59
CA ALA A 4 9.30 13.97 -1.52
C ALA A 4 8.59 12.71 -2.05
N PRO A 5 7.76 12.02 -1.25
CA PRO A 5 6.92 10.94 -1.75
C PRO A 5 5.95 11.44 -2.83
N PHE A 6 5.64 10.60 -3.81
CA PHE A 6 4.84 10.95 -4.99
C PHE A 6 3.46 11.51 -4.62
N TRP A 7 2.69 10.76 -3.82
CA TRP A 7 1.43 11.21 -3.25
C TRP A 7 1.59 12.14 -2.05
N GLY A 8 2.73 12.82 -1.88
CA GLY A 8 2.85 13.87 -0.88
C GLY A 8 3.17 13.40 0.53
N ARG A 9 3.60 14.37 1.34
CA ARG A 9 4.21 14.17 2.65
C ARG A 9 3.11 13.79 3.65
N PHE A 10 2.76 12.52 3.72
CA PHE A 10 1.70 11.99 4.58
C PHE A 10 1.78 12.46 6.04
N TRP A 11 2.99 12.69 6.57
CA TRP A 11 3.22 13.22 7.91
C TRP A 11 2.90 14.71 8.09
N GLU A 12 2.44 15.40 7.04
CA GLU A 12 2.02 16.81 7.04
C GLU A 12 0.50 16.96 6.94
N HIS A 13 -0.25 15.84 6.89
CA HIS A 13 -1.70 15.87 6.86
C HIS A 13 -2.27 16.59 8.11
N PRO A 14 -3.19 17.57 7.95
CA PRO A 14 -3.70 18.39 9.07
C PRO A 14 -4.48 17.60 10.13
N GLU A 15 -5.10 16.49 9.75
CA GLU A 15 -5.81 15.57 10.66
C GLU A 15 -4.88 14.71 11.56
N LEU A 16 -3.56 14.91 11.49
CA LEU A 16 -2.61 14.24 12.37
C LEU A 16 -2.25 15.12 13.57
N ASN A 17 -2.42 14.59 14.77
CA ASN A 17 -1.86 15.21 15.96
C ASN A 17 -0.35 14.93 16.09
N ALA A 18 0.32 15.63 17.01
CA ALA A 18 1.78 15.52 17.16
C ALA A 18 2.27 14.09 17.51
N PRO A 19 1.63 13.34 18.44
CA PRO A 19 1.93 11.93 18.67
C PRO A 19 1.76 11.03 17.44
N GLU A 20 0.64 11.14 16.71
CA GLU A 20 0.37 10.36 15.50
C GLU A 20 1.44 10.62 14.44
N ARG A 21 1.76 11.88 14.19
CA ARG A 21 2.84 12.27 13.28
C ARG A 21 4.19 11.68 13.68
N ALA A 22 4.52 11.71 14.98
CA ALA A 22 5.77 11.15 15.49
C ALA A 22 5.84 9.62 15.29
N LEU A 23 4.72 8.92 15.49
CA LEU A 23 4.59 7.48 15.26
C LEU A 23 4.80 7.13 13.78
N LEU A 24 4.10 7.83 12.88
CA LEU A 24 4.27 7.67 11.43
C LEU A 24 5.71 7.90 10.97
N LEU A 25 6.37 8.94 11.50
CA LEU A 25 7.78 9.24 11.19
C LEU A 25 8.75 8.18 11.76
N HIS A 26 8.44 7.59 12.91
CA HIS A 26 9.21 6.49 13.47
C HIS A 26 9.12 5.26 12.57
N SER A 27 7.92 4.80 12.23
CA SER A 27 7.70 3.64 11.37
C SER A 27 8.25 3.89 9.96
N ARG A 28 8.14 5.11 9.42
CA ARG A 28 8.78 5.51 8.15
C ARG A 28 10.27 5.20 8.13
N ARG A 29 11.02 5.44 9.22
CA ARG A 29 12.46 5.15 9.28
C ARG A 29 12.73 3.65 9.23
N SER A 30 12.03 2.88 10.06
CA SER A 30 12.17 1.41 10.10
C SER A 30 11.81 0.77 8.75
N LEU A 31 10.71 1.19 8.12
CA LEU A 31 10.30 0.72 6.79
C LEU A 31 11.36 1.03 5.72
N ARG A 32 11.99 2.21 5.77
CA ARG A 32 13.07 2.55 4.82
C ARG A 32 14.26 1.59 4.96
N GLU A 33 14.62 1.22 6.18
CA GLU A 33 15.72 0.27 6.43
C GLU A 33 15.35 -1.15 5.96
N SER A 34 14.15 -1.61 6.29
CA SER A 34 13.60 -2.91 5.86
C SER A 34 13.59 -3.05 4.33
N LEU A 35 13.03 -2.06 3.63
CA LEU A 35 12.92 -2.08 2.17
C LEU A 35 14.28 -1.89 1.46
N ALA A 36 15.20 -1.13 2.05
CA ALA A 36 16.57 -1.04 1.54
C ALA A 36 17.29 -2.38 1.64
N ALA A 37 17.08 -3.14 2.72
CA ALA A 37 17.63 -4.49 2.87
C ALA A 37 16.97 -5.51 1.93
N TYR A 38 15.67 -5.35 1.64
CA TYR A 38 14.96 -6.19 0.68
C TYR A 38 15.53 -6.04 -0.75
N GLY A 39 15.83 -4.79 -1.13
CA GLY A 39 16.53 -4.45 -2.37
C GLY A 39 15.66 -4.54 -3.63
N GLU A 40 16.22 -4.13 -4.77
CA GLU A 40 15.52 -4.00 -6.05
C GLU A 40 15.92 -5.14 -7.02
N LYS A 41 15.64 -6.38 -6.62
CA LYS A 41 16.01 -7.56 -7.41
C LYS A 41 15.06 -7.70 -8.62
N PRO A 42 15.53 -8.07 -9.82
CA PRO A 42 14.65 -8.22 -11.00
C PRO A 42 13.46 -9.19 -10.80
N ALA A 43 13.58 -10.14 -9.87
CA ALA A 43 12.51 -11.07 -9.54
C ALA A 43 11.34 -10.42 -8.78
N THR A 44 11.59 -9.31 -8.08
CA THR A 44 10.62 -8.66 -7.17
C THR A 44 10.46 -7.16 -7.43
N PHE A 45 11.22 -6.59 -8.37
CA PHE A 45 11.21 -5.17 -8.72
C PHE A 45 11.26 -4.97 -10.23
N SER A 46 10.26 -4.31 -10.79
CA SER A 46 10.17 -3.95 -12.21
C SER A 46 9.17 -2.80 -12.42
N LEU A 47 8.79 -2.52 -13.66
CA LEU A 47 7.61 -1.70 -13.93
C LEU A 47 6.38 -2.37 -13.29
N ILE A 48 5.61 -1.61 -12.52
CA ILE A 48 4.35 -1.98 -11.85
C ILE A 48 3.26 -0.96 -12.18
N HIS A 49 2.00 -1.29 -11.87
CA HIS A 49 0.88 -0.37 -12.04
C HIS A 49 0.92 0.79 -11.02
N ALA A 50 1.33 0.49 -9.78
CA ALA A 50 1.42 1.39 -8.62
C ALA A 50 0.09 1.96 -8.10
N ASP A 51 -1.00 1.82 -8.85
CA ASP A 51 -2.35 2.16 -8.38
C ASP A 51 -3.41 1.09 -8.73
N LEU A 52 -3.07 -0.19 -8.53
CA LEU A 52 -3.96 -1.32 -8.86
C LEU A 52 -5.06 -1.51 -7.81
N THR A 53 -5.98 -0.55 -7.71
CA THR A 53 -7.19 -0.63 -6.88
C THR A 53 -8.27 -1.46 -7.56
N LEU A 54 -9.31 -1.85 -6.81
CA LEU A 54 -10.45 -2.59 -7.38
C LEU A 54 -11.23 -1.77 -8.40
N ASP A 55 -11.27 -0.44 -8.26
CA ASP A 55 -11.93 0.46 -9.21
C ASP A 55 -11.20 0.51 -10.56
N ASN A 56 -9.90 0.21 -10.57
CA ASN A 56 -9.07 0.13 -11.78
C ASN A 56 -9.10 -1.26 -12.44
N ILE A 57 -10.00 -2.14 -12.01
CA ILE A 57 -10.23 -3.46 -12.59
C ILE A 57 -11.66 -3.54 -13.14
N LEU A 58 -11.77 -3.69 -14.46
CA LEU A 58 -13.04 -3.89 -15.15
C LEU A 58 -13.36 -5.39 -15.25
N PHE A 59 -14.59 -5.74 -14.86
CA PHE A 59 -15.10 -7.11 -14.89
C PHE A 59 -16.12 -7.27 -16.03
N ASP A 60 -15.92 -8.26 -16.90
CA ASP A 60 -16.86 -8.69 -17.95
C ASP A 60 -17.03 -10.22 -17.90
N GLY A 61 -17.95 -10.68 -17.04
CA GLY A 61 -18.10 -12.09 -16.73
C GLY A 61 -16.81 -12.66 -16.13
N ASP A 62 -16.21 -13.63 -16.81
CA ASP A 62 -14.93 -14.26 -16.41
C ASP A 62 -13.70 -13.50 -16.92
N ARG A 63 -13.87 -12.32 -17.54
CA ARG A 63 -12.78 -11.52 -18.09
C ARG A 63 -12.48 -10.33 -17.20
N LEU A 64 -11.20 -9.99 -17.12
CA LEU A 64 -10.68 -8.85 -16.40
C LEU A 64 -9.86 -7.97 -17.34
N ALA A 65 -10.00 -6.66 -17.19
CA ALA A 65 -9.14 -5.68 -17.82
C ALA A 65 -8.68 -4.65 -16.78
N VAL A 66 -7.38 -4.37 -16.75
CA VAL A 66 -6.81 -3.31 -15.91
C VAL A 66 -6.78 -2.01 -16.70
N ILE A 67 -7.10 -0.90 -16.06
CA ILE A 67 -7.07 0.45 -16.62
C ILE A 67 -6.27 1.40 -15.71
N ASP A 68 -6.07 2.64 -16.17
CA ASP A 68 -5.45 3.73 -15.40
C ASP A 68 -3.96 3.56 -15.05
N PHE A 69 -3.13 3.50 -16.10
CA PHE A 69 -1.68 3.31 -15.99
C PHE A 69 -0.89 4.61 -15.74
N ASP A 70 -1.54 5.71 -15.35
CA ASP A 70 -0.90 7.03 -15.23
C ASP A 70 0.14 7.11 -14.10
N ASP A 71 -0.02 6.29 -13.06
CA ASP A 71 0.89 6.20 -11.91
C ASP A 71 1.99 5.13 -12.06
N CYS A 72 2.07 4.48 -13.23
CA CYS A 72 3.04 3.41 -13.48
C CYS A 72 4.49 3.84 -13.19
N ALA A 73 5.19 2.99 -12.45
CA ALA A 73 6.55 3.27 -12.02
C ALA A 73 7.37 1.99 -11.85
N TYR A 74 8.69 2.15 -11.77
CA TYR A 74 9.55 1.07 -11.28
C TYR A 74 9.34 0.93 -9.76
N GLY A 75 8.91 -0.25 -9.34
CA GLY A 75 8.56 -0.53 -7.96
C GLY A 75 8.61 -2.02 -7.63
N TRP A 76 8.49 -2.32 -6.33
CA TRP A 76 8.37 -3.69 -5.86
C TRP A 76 7.01 -4.27 -6.23
N HIS A 77 6.97 -5.51 -6.70
CA HIS A 77 5.73 -6.19 -7.06
C HIS A 77 4.76 -6.30 -5.87
N GLN A 78 5.30 -6.41 -4.66
CA GLN A 78 4.51 -6.43 -3.43
C GLN A 78 3.76 -5.12 -3.21
N TYR A 79 4.31 -3.97 -3.63
CA TYR A 79 3.59 -2.70 -3.54
C TYR A 79 2.32 -2.69 -4.42
N ASP A 80 2.37 -3.35 -5.57
CA ASP A 80 1.22 -3.49 -6.48
C ASP A 80 0.16 -4.42 -5.89
N LEU A 81 0.58 -5.51 -5.25
CA LEU A 81 -0.33 -6.41 -4.51
C LEU A 81 -1.02 -5.69 -3.35
N THR A 82 -0.30 -4.84 -2.63
CA THR A 82 -0.86 -4.12 -1.49
C THR A 82 -1.76 -2.95 -1.88
N ALA A 83 -1.64 -2.43 -3.10
CA ALA A 83 -2.60 -1.46 -3.65
C ALA A 83 -4.02 -2.06 -3.75
N LEU A 84 -4.15 -3.36 -3.99
CA LEU A 84 -5.43 -4.07 -3.99
C LEU A 84 -5.86 -4.47 -2.57
N LEU A 85 -4.93 -5.00 -1.77
CA LEU A 85 -5.25 -5.49 -0.42
C LEU A 85 -5.63 -4.40 0.58
N ILE A 86 -5.16 -3.16 0.39
CA ILE A 86 -5.49 -2.07 1.30
C ILE A 86 -7.00 -1.76 1.32
N GLU A 87 -7.71 -2.02 0.21
CA GLU A 87 -9.17 -1.84 0.07
C GLU A 87 -9.97 -2.78 0.97
N CYS A 88 -9.40 -3.94 1.31
CA CYS A 88 -10.07 -4.95 2.13
C CYS A 88 -9.44 -5.10 3.52
N VAL A 89 -8.55 -4.20 3.94
CA VAL A 89 -7.77 -4.35 5.17
C VAL A 89 -8.61 -4.35 6.46
N LEU A 90 -9.81 -3.78 6.41
CA LEU A 90 -10.79 -3.78 7.49
C LEU A 90 -11.90 -4.83 7.30
N HIS A 91 -11.85 -5.59 6.21
CA HIS A 91 -12.83 -6.64 5.94
C HIS A 91 -12.64 -7.79 6.93
N PRO A 92 -13.72 -8.38 7.50
CA PRO A 92 -13.62 -9.51 8.44
C PRO A 92 -12.83 -10.69 7.87
N ASP A 93 -12.94 -10.91 6.56
CA ASP A 93 -12.28 -12.00 5.84
C ASP A 93 -10.94 -11.59 5.20
N PHE A 94 -10.29 -10.52 5.70
CA PHE A 94 -9.02 -10.03 5.12
C PHE A 94 -7.96 -11.12 4.99
N GLY A 95 -7.85 -12.02 5.99
CA GLY A 95 -6.91 -13.14 5.94
C GLY A 95 -7.15 -14.07 4.74
N ASP A 96 -8.40 -14.46 4.53
CA ASP A 96 -8.80 -15.33 3.43
C ASP A 96 -8.64 -14.64 2.07
N LEU A 97 -8.96 -13.34 1.98
CA LEU A 97 -8.77 -12.53 0.78
C LEU A 97 -7.28 -12.39 0.42
N GLN A 98 -6.43 -12.15 1.42
CA GLN A 98 -4.99 -12.09 1.24
C GLN A 98 -4.44 -13.45 0.76
N GLU A 99 -4.86 -14.56 1.39
CA GLU A 99 -4.45 -15.90 0.99
C GLU A 99 -4.86 -16.21 -0.45
N ALA A 100 -6.11 -15.94 -0.81
CA ALA A 100 -6.61 -16.16 -2.17
C ALA A 100 -5.85 -15.34 -3.23
N LEU A 101 -5.53 -14.08 -2.93
CA LEU A 101 -4.71 -13.25 -3.82
C LEU A 101 -3.31 -13.82 -4.00
N LEU A 102 -2.64 -14.20 -2.91
CA LEU A 102 -1.29 -14.75 -2.95
C LEU A 102 -1.26 -16.11 -3.66
N GLU A 103 -2.26 -16.96 -3.44
CA GLU A 103 -2.40 -18.21 -4.18
C GLU A 103 -2.52 -17.95 -5.68
N GLY A 104 -3.42 -17.06 -6.09
CA GLY A 104 -3.60 -16.66 -7.49
C GLY A 104 -2.33 -16.11 -8.12
N TYR A 105 -1.65 -15.18 -7.43
CA TYR A 105 -0.40 -14.59 -7.88
C TYR A 105 0.72 -15.64 -8.01
N SER A 106 0.82 -16.55 -7.05
CA SER A 106 1.86 -17.59 -7.00
C SER A 106 1.82 -18.57 -8.19
N ARG A 107 0.65 -18.71 -8.83
CA ARG A 107 0.47 -19.54 -10.05
C ARG A 107 1.16 -18.93 -11.27
N CYS A 108 1.40 -17.61 -11.28
CA CYS A 108 2.03 -16.90 -12.39
C CYS A 108 3.46 -16.46 -12.07
N ARG A 109 3.76 -16.15 -10.80
CA ARG A 109 5.08 -15.70 -10.34
C ARG A 109 5.45 -16.35 -9.02
N SER A 110 6.67 -16.85 -8.90
CA SER A 110 7.15 -17.41 -7.63
C SER A 110 7.20 -16.33 -6.54
N LEU A 111 6.70 -16.67 -5.35
CA LEU A 111 6.81 -15.86 -4.14
C LEU A 111 7.75 -16.54 -3.17
N ALA A 112 8.84 -15.86 -2.80
CA ALA A 112 9.69 -16.31 -1.71
C ALA A 112 9.03 -15.98 -0.36
N TRP A 113 9.42 -16.69 0.68
CA TRP A 113 8.90 -16.44 2.04
C TRP A 113 9.13 -14.99 2.49
N GLN A 114 10.31 -14.41 2.19
CA GLN A 114 10.61 -13.00 2.48
C GLN A 114 9.66 -12.02 1.78
N ASP A 115 9.17 -12.36 0.57
CA ASP A 115 8.22 -11.53 -0.17
C ASP A 115 6.87 -11.46 0.54
N ILE A 116 6.49 -12.58 1.16
CA ILE A 116 5.25 -12.73 1.94
C ILE A 116 5.37 -12.02 3.29
N GLU A 117 6.50 -12.17 3.99
CA GLU A 117 6.70 -11.49 5.28
C GLU A 117 6.61 -9.97 5.17
N LEU A 118 7.17 -9.41 4.10
CA LEU A 118 7.20 -7.95 3.88
C LEU A 118 5.88 -7.38 3.37
N LEU A 119 4.85 -8.20 3.08
CA LEU A 119 3.55 -7.67 2.64
C LEU A 119 2.93 -6.73 3.68
N SER A 120 3.11 -7.01 4.97
CA SER A 120 2.66 -6.11 6.05
C SER A 120 3.39 -4.75 6.02
N ASP A 121 4.68 -4.73 5.71
CA ASP A 121 5.46 -3.51 5.49
C ASP A 121 4.92 -2.74 4.27
N PHE A 122 4.68 -3.42 3.16
CA PHE A 122 4.16 -2.81 1.93
C PHE A 122 2.72 -2.29 2.09
N LEU A 123 1.87 -2.96 2.87
CA LEU A 123 0.52 -2.47 3.22
C LEU A 123 0.62 -1.17 4.02
N LEU A 124 1.54 -1.12 4.99
CA LEU A 124 1.75 0.07 5.78
C LEU A 124 2.27 1.24 4.92
N VAL A 125 3.18 0.96 3.97
CA VAL A 125 3.64 1.96 3.00
C VAL A 125 2.50 2.46 2.11
N ARG A 126 1.61 1.56 1.66
CA ARG A 126 0.44 1.93 0.85
C ARG A 126 -0.54 2.79 1.65
N GLY A 127 -0.87 2.41 2.88
CA GLY A 127 -1.71 3.22 3.78
C GLY A 127 -1.12 4.59 4.07
N MET A 128 0.20 4.69 4.31
CA MET A 128 0.88 5.98 4.42
C MET A 128 0.79 6.79 3.13
N ALA A 129 0.89 6.16 1.96
CA ALA A 129 0.74 6.84 0.68
C ALA A 129 -0.68 7.43 0.53
N ILE A 130 -1.73 6.68 0.90
CA ILE A 130 -3.13 7.15 0.85
C ILE A 130 -3.33 8.38 1.74
N ILE A 131 -2.77 8.39 2.96
CA ILE A 131 -2.81 9.60 3.82
C ILE A 131 -2.16 10.79 3.10
N GLY A 132 -1.04 10.57 2.41
CA GLY A 132 -0.43 11.60 1.57
C GLY A 132 -1.36 12.06 0.44
N TRP A 133 -2.01 11.12 -0.24
CA TRP A 133 -2.89 11.41 -1.38
C TRP A 133 -4.02 12.36 -0.98
N PHE A 134 -4.64 12.13 0.19
CA PHE A 134 -5.63 13.03 0.79
C PHE A 134 -5.03 14.40 1.15
N TYR A 135 -3.78 14.44 1.63
CA TYR A 135 -3.10 15.72 1.93
C TYR A 135 -2.92 16.58 0.68
N GLN A 136 -2.62 15.97 -0.47
CA GLN A 136 -2.45 16.69 -1.74
C GLN A 136 -3.78 17.11 -2.39
N ARG A 137 -4.90 16.50 -1.97
CA ARG A 137 -6.22 16.69 -2.58
C ARG A 137 -7.26 17.04 -1.52
N PRO A 138 -7.18 18.25 -0.93
CA PRO A 138 -8.12 18.68 0.11
C PRO A 138 -9.58 18.78 -0.37
N GLU A 139 -9.81 18.71 -1.68
CA GLU A 139 -11.13 18.64 -2.30
C GLU A 139 -11.82 17.27 -2.19
N GLN A 140 -11.08 16.20 -1.84
CA GLN A 140 -11.63 14.85 -1.68
C GLN A 140 -12.50 14.77 -0.43
N ASP A 141 -13.69 14.18 -0.56
CA ASP A 141 -14.73 14.20 0.46
C ASP A 141 -14.97 12.84 1.13
N ASP A 142 -14.23 11.79 0.74
CA ASP A 142 -14.29 10.48 1.41
C ASP A 142 -13.52 10.46 2.74
N PHE A 143 -14.03 11.25 3.69
CA PHE A 143 -13.50 11.35 5.05
C PHE A 143 -13.71 10.08 5.87
N GLU A 144 -14.61 9.18 5.46
CA GLU A 144 -14.80 7.91 6.14
C GLU A 144 -13.67 6.94 5.77
N TYR A 145 -13.42 6.74 4.48
CA TYR A 145 -12.29 5.93 4.01
C TYR A 145 -10.96 6.49 4.53
N PHE A 146 -10.75 7.81 4.45
CA PHE A 146 -9.55 8.44 5.00
C PHE A 146 -9.35 8.10 6.49
N ARG A 147 -10.38 8.28 7.33
CA ARG A 147 -10.28 8.00 8.78
C ARG A 147 -10.00 6.53 9.05
N ASN A 148 -10.66 5.64 8.30
CA ASN A 148 -10.48 4.20 8.41
C ASN A 148 -9.04 3.78 8.10
N VAL A 149 -8.49 4.23 6.96
CA VAL A 149 -7.10 3.97 6.58
C VAL A 149 -6.13 4.62 7.58
N LYS A 150 -6.37 5.88 7.98
CA LYS A 150 -5.52 6.58 8.97
C LYS A 150 -5.43 5.79 10.28
N ASN A 151 -6.56 5.37 10.83
CA ASN A 151 -6.60 4.64 12.10
C ASN A 151 -5.92 3.27 11.97
N TRP A 152 -6.20 2.54 10.88
CA TRP A 152 -5.55 1.27 10.62
C TRP A 152 -4.02 1.41 10.53
N VAL A 153 -3.52 2.43 9.80
CA VAL A 153 -2.09 2.73 9.70
C VAL A 153 -1.49 3.01 11.08
N LEU A 154 -2.18 3.80 11.91
CA LEU A 154 -1.69 4.13 13.26
C LEU A 154 -1.62 2.90 14.17
N ASP A 155 -2.64 2.05 14.14
CA ASP A 155 -2.67 0.80 14.91
C ASP A 155 -1.58 -0.17 14.44
N ALA A 156 -1.39 -0.28 13.11
CA ALA A 156 -0.34 -1.08 12.51
C ALA A 156 1.05 -0.52 12.86
N CYS A 157 1.25 0.80 12.90
CA CYS A 157 2.49 1.43 13.35
C CYS A 157 2.78 1.16 14.83
N ALA A 158 1.77 1.18 15.69
CA ALA A 158 1.91 0.98 17.13
C ALA A 158 2.22 -0.47 17.53
N SER A 159 1.86 -1.42 16.67
CA SER A 159 2.01 -2.86 16.91
C SER A 159 3.34 -3.45 16.41
N ARG A 160 4.27 -2.59 15.95
CA ARG A 160 5.58 -2.98 15.40
C ARG A 160 6.71 -2.94 16.42
#